data_AF-A7TF59-F1
#
_entry.id   AF-A7TF59-F1
#
_cell.length_a   1.000
_cell.length_b   1.000
_cell.length_c   1.000
_cell.angle_alpha   90.00
_cell.angle_beta   90.00
_cell.angle_gamma   90.00
#
_symmetry.space_group_name_H-M   'P 1'
#
loop_
_entity.id
_entity.type
_entity.pdbx_description
1 polymer ?
#
loop_
_entity_poly.entity_id
_entity_poly.type
_entity_poly.pdbx_seq_one_letter_code
_entity_poly.pdbx_strand_id
1 'polypeptide(L)'
;MAATADMDELLNLEEQFYQEGYQEGQNENLKHNFIEGKQYGLQTGFQRFLLVGQIKGICKVLERSCQENNSLLKNINQVQELISTIKLDNSPKNVEQYESTMVKVKNKFRIILLSSQRQFKNSSQNALIFEKVENICKLLGGEIRGFVADSSGSSEVTTSDQMQDW
;
A
#
# COMPACT_ATOMS: atom_id res chain seq x y z
N MET A 1 -24.33 46.49 41.04
CA MET A 1 -22.88 46.21 40.98
C MET A 1 -22.53 44.73 41.19
N ALA A 2 -23.41 43.87 41.72
CA ALA A 2 -23.11 42.43 41.87
C ALA A 2 -23.24 41.62 40.56
N ALA A 3 -24.14 42.02 39.65
CA ALA A 3 -24.42 41.27 38.41
C ALA A 3 -23.32 41.34 37.33
N THR A 4 -22.39 42.29 37.43
CA THR A 4 -21.29 42.44 36.46
C THR A 4 -20.11 41.53 36.80
N ALA A 5 -19.81 41.35 38.09
CA ALA A 5 -18.74 40.46 38.54
C ALA A 5 -19.03 38.97 38.23
N ASP A 6 -20.32 38.58 38.29
CA ASP A 6 -20.79 37.22 37.98
C ASP A 6 -20.71 36.89 36.47
N MET A 7 -20.95 37.89 35.61
CA MET A 7 -20.79 37.75 34.16
C MET A 7 -19.32 37.67 33.74
N ASP A 8 -18.45 38.49 34.35
CA ASP A 8 -17.01 38.46 34.07
C ASP A 8 -16.39 37.11 34.47
N GLU A 9 -16.82 36.51 35.58
CA GLU A 9 -16.37 35.18 36.01
C GLU A 9 -16.85 34.07 35.06
N LEU A 10 -18.10 34.14 34.61
CA LEU A 10 -18.65 33.19 33.61
C LEU A 10 -17.92 33.28 32.26
N LEU A 11 -17.62 34.49 31.78
CA LEU A 11 -16.86 34.72 30.55
C LEU A 11 -15.44 34.17 30.64
N ASN A 12 -14.78 34.35 31.79
CA ASN A 12 -13.44 33.77 32.01
C ASN A 12 -13.47 32.25 32.04
N LEU A 13 -14.51 31.64 32.63
CA LEU A 13 -14.70 30.21 32.65
C LEU A 13 -14.98 29.64 31.25
N GLU A 14 -15.81 30.32 30.45
CA GLU A 14 -16.07 29.96 29.05
C GLU A 14 -14.79 30.00 28.20
N GLU A 15 -14.01 31.07 28.32
CA GLU A 15 -12.73 31.21 27.62
C GLU A 15 -11.74 30.10 28.03
N GLN A 16 -11.71 29.71 29.31
CA GLN A 16 -10.91 28.58 29.78
C GLN A 16 -11.35 27.26 29.13
N PHE A 17 -12.64 26.93 29.14
CA PHE A 17 -13.14 25.72 28.50
C PHE A 17 -12.96 25.72 26.98
N TYR A 18 -13.08 26.88 26.33
CA TYR A 18 -12.80 27.01 24.91
C TYR A 18 -11.32 26.71 24.59
N GLN A 19 -10.41 27.28 25.38
CA GLN A 19 -8.97 27.04 25.21
C GLN A 19 -8.60 25.59 25.52
N GLU A 20 -9.17 25.00 26.57
CA GLU A 20 -8.97 23.59 26.92
C GLU A 20 -9.48 22.68 25.81
N GLY A 21 -10.73 22.86 25.34
CA GLY A 21 -11.30 22.07 24.26
C GLY A 21 -10.54 22.24 22.93
N TYR A 22 -10.06 23.44 22.62
CA TYR A 22 -9.22 23.68 21.44
C TYR A 22 -7.88 22.95 21.53
N GLN A 23 -7.21 23.02 22.69
CA GLN A 23 -5.93 22.33 22.91
C GLN A 23 -6.10 20.82 22.93
N GLU A 24 -7.15 20.31 23.58
CA GLU A 24 -7.47 18.88 23.63
C GLU A 24 -7.76 18.36 22.23
N GLY A 25 -8.65 19.04 21.49
CA GLY A 25 -8.95 18.70 20.10
C GLY A 25 -7.71 18.74 19.21
N GLN A 26 -6.85 19.76 19.33
CA GLN A 26 -5.61 19.84 18.56
C GLN A 26 -4.67 18.67 18.90
N ASN A 27 -4.47 18.38 20.19
CA ASN A 27 -3.59 17.31 20.64
C ASN A 27 -4.08 15.92 20.23
N GLU A 28 -5.40 15.69 20.31
CA GLU A 28 -6.02 14.45 19.89
C GLU A 28 -5.90 14.27 18.37
N ASN A 29 -6.22 15.30 17.58
CA ASN A 29 -6.07 15.28 16.12
C ASN A 29 -4.62 14.99 15.71
N LEU A 30 -3.63 15.63 16.34
CA LEU A 30 -2.21 15.39 16.02
C LEU A 30 -1.81 13.93 16.29
N LYS A 31 -2.26 13.36 17.42
CA LYS A 31 -2.00 11.95 17.76
C LYS A 31 -2.66 11.00 16.77
N HIS A 32 -3.93 11.24 16.43
CA HIS A 32 -4.68 10.40 15.50
C HIS A 32 -4.10 10.45 14.09
N ASN A 33 -3.83 11.64 13.57
CA ASN A 33 -3.20 11.83 12.25
C ASN A 33 -1.84 11.11 12.16
N PHE A 34 -1.05 11.15 13.24
CA PHE A 34 0.23 10.45 13.28
C PHE A 34 0.07 8.93 13.23
N ILE A 35 -0.87 8.37 14.01
CA ILE A 35 -1.14 6.93 14.05
C ILE A 35 -1.70 6.48 12.70
N GLU A 36 -2.66 7.21 12.14
CA GLU A 36 -3.26 6.92 10.85
C GLU A 36 -2.22 6.95 9.73
N GLY A 37 -1.42 8.01 9.65
CA GLY A 37 -0.35 8.11 8.64
C GLY A 37 0.63 6.94 8.72
N LYS A 38 0.97 6.49 9.93
CA LYS A 38 1.82 5.32 10.15
C LYS A 38 1.15 4.02 9.68
N GLN A 39 -0.12 3.82 10.00
CA GLN A 39 -0.88 2.64 9.58
C GLN A 39 -1.03 2.60 8.05
N TYR A 40 -1.41 3.74 7.45
CA TYR A 40 -1.55 3.90 6.01
C TYR A 40 -0.24 3.59 5.28
N GLY A 41 0.87 4.15 5.77
CA GLY A 41 2.21 3.88 5.22
C GLY A 41 2.59 2.40 5.28
N LEU A 42 2.28 1.72 6.40
CA LEU A 42 2.56 0.29 6.56
C LEU A 42 1.71 -0.57 5.61
N GLN A 43 0.41 -0.29 5.51
CA GLN A 43 -0.51 -0.99 4.59
C GLN A 43 -0.06 -0.81 3.13
N THR A 44 0.24 0.42 2.73
CA THR A 44 0.70 0.76 1.39
C THR A 44 2.02 0.04 1.07
N GLY A 45 2.98 0.07 1.99
CA GLY A 45 4.25 -0.64 1.84
C GLY A 45 4.04 -2.15 1.69
N PHE A 46 3.21 -2.76 2.54
CA PHE A 46 2.90 -4.18 2.45
C PHE A 46 2.34 -4.57 1.08
N GLN A 47 1.32 -3.87 0.58
CA GLN A 47 0.72 -4.16 -0.71
C GLN A 47 1.71 -4.02 -1.88
N ARG A 48 2.56 -2.98 -1.85
CA ARG A 48 3.62 -2.75 -2.84
C ARG A 48 4.60 -3.93 -2.88
N PHE A 49 5.13 -4.33 -1.73
CA PHE A 49 6.14 -5.38 -1.65
C PHE A 49 5.57 -6.80 -1.76
N LEU A 50 4.28 -7.00 -1.51
CA LEU A 50 3.61 -8.29 -1.70
C LEU A 50 3.71 -8.76 -3.15
N LEU A 51 3.42 -7.88 -4.12
CA LEU A 51 3.54 -8.20 -5.54
C LEU A 51 5.00 -8.51 -5.93
N VAL A 52 5.96 -7.76 -5.38
CA VAL A 52 7.40 -8.01 -5.61
C VAL A 52 7.81 -9.39 -5.15
N GLY A 53 7.41 -9.76 -3.93
CA GLY A 53 7.66 -11.07 -3.35
C GLY A 53 7.06 -12.18 -4.20
N GLN A 54 5.81 -12.00 -4.65
CA GLN A 54 5.11 -12.97 -5.48
C GLN A 54 5.79 -13.18 -6.84
N ILE A 55 6.17 -12.10 -7.52
CA ILE A 55 6.92 -12.16 -8.79
C ILE A 55 8.25 -12.89 -8.58
N LYS A 56 8.99 -12.54 -7.52
CA LYS A 56 10.27 -13.19 -7.19
C LYS A 56 10.11 -14.69 -6.95
N GLY A 57 9.05 -15.10 -6.22
CA GLY A 57 8.73 -16.50 -5.96
C GLY A 57 8.42 -17.27 -7.24
N ILE A 58 7.55 -16.73 -8.09
CA ILE A 58 7.18 -17.36 -9.37
C ILE A 58 8.42 -17.50 -10.28
N CYS A 59 9.23 -16.45 -10.39
CA CYS A 59 10.47 -16.48 -11.15
C CYS A 59 11.41 -17.60 -10.70
N LYS A 60 11.58 -17.83 -9.39
CA LYS A 60 12.40 -18.93 -8.86
C LYS A 60 11.85 -20.32 -9.24
N VAL A 61 10.52 -20.50 -9.19
CA VAL A 61 9.89 -21.77 -9.59
C VAL A 61 10.07 -22.01 -11.09
N LEU A 62 9.89 -20.98 -11.92
CA LEU A 62 10.06 -21.07 -13.36
C LEU A 62 11.51 -21.30 -13.77
N GLU A 63 12.47 -20.66 -13.08
CA GLU A 63 13.90 -20.91 -13.27
C GLU A 63 14.25 -22.39 -13.08
N ARG A 64 13.69 -23.02 -12.04
CA ARG A 64 13.89 -24.45 -11.79
C ARG A 64 13.17 -25.34 -12.80
N SER A 65 11.99 -24.94 -13.28
CA SER A 65 11.14 -25.75 -14.14
C SER A 65 11.49 -25.64 -15.63
N CYS A 66 12.16 -24.56 -16.05
CA CYS A 66 12.42 -24.23 -17.45
C CYS A 66 13.91 -24.06 -17.74
N GLN A 67 14.76 -24.91 -17.16
CA GLN A 67 16.22 -24.83 -17.26
C GLN A 67 16.76 -24.86 -18.70
N GLU A 68 16.03 -25.49 -19.62
CA GLU A 68 16.44 -25.64 -21.02
C GLU A 68 16.25 -24.36 -21.85
N ASN A 69 15.41 -23.41 -21.38
CA ASN A 69 15.10 -22.19 -22.12
C ASN A 69 16.02 -21.02 -21.69
N ASN A 70 17.18 -20.93 -22.35
CA ASN A 70 18.19 -19.89 -22.12
C ASN A 70 17.63 -18.45 -22.24
N SER A 71 16.67 -18.20 -23.14
CA SER A 71 16.07 -16.87 -23.31
C SER A 71 15.19 -16.50 -22.11
N LEU A 72 14.38 -17.45 -21.63
CA LEU A 72 13.55 -17.27 -20.46
C LEU A 72 14.41 -17.03 -19.21
N LEU A 73 15.47 -17.83 -19.03
CA LEU A 73 16.38 -17.71 -17.90
C LEU A 73 17.06 -16.32 -17.84
N LYS A 74 17.51 -15.80 -18.99
CA LYS A 74 18.05 -14.42 -19.07
C LYS A 74 17.04 -13.37 -18.62
N ASN A 75 15.78 -13.48 -19.06
CA ASN A 75 14.72 -12.56 -18.65
C ASN A 75 14.40 -12.67 -17.14
N ILE A 76 14.39 -13.90 -16.60
CA ILE A 76 14.20 -14.14 -15.16
C ILE A 76 15.33 -13.47 -14.36
N ASN A 77 16.59 -13.66 -14.76
CA ASN A 77 17.74 -13.06 -14.08
C ASN A 77 17.67 -11.53 -14.09
N GLN A 78 17.29 -10.91 -15.21
CA GLN A 78 17.09 -9.46 -15.28
C GLN A 78 15.99 -8.99 -14.33
N VAL A 79 14.89 -9.73 -14.19
CA VAL A 79 13.82 -9.39 -13.23
C VAL A 79 14.33 -9.52 -11.79
N GLN A 80 15.09 -10.56 -11.47
CA GLN A 80 15.67 -10.73 -10.14
C GLN A 80 16.68 -9.62 -9.79
N GLU A 81 17.49 -9.18 -10.76
CA GLU A 81 18.42 -8.05 -10.60
C GLU A 81 17.66 -6.75 -10.35
N LEU A 82 16.65 -6.43 -11.17
CA LEU A 82 15.80 -5.25 -10.97
C LEU A 82 15.15 -5.23 -9.59
N ILE A 83 14.63 -6.37 -9.14
CA ILE A 83 14.02 -6.50 -7.81
C ILE A 83 15.06 -6.29 -6.69
N SER A 84 16.31 -6.73 -6.90
CA SER A 84 17.37 -6.60 -5.89
C SER A 84 17.82 -5.15 -5.68
N THR A 85 17.63 -4.28 -6.67
CA THR A 85 17.92 -2.84 -6.58
C THR A 85 16.88 -2.08 -5.74
N ILE A 86 15.71 -2.68 -5.49
CA ILE A 86 14.64 -2.03 -4.74
C ILE A 86 15.02 -1.95 -3.24
N LYS A 87 15.07 -0.72 -2.71
CA LYS A 87 15.28 -0.48 -1.27
C LYS A 87 13.95 -0.46 -0.53
N LEU A 88 13.98 -0.90 0.73
CA LEU A 88 12.80 -1.03 1.61
C LEU A 88 12.59 0.19 2.52
N ASP A 89 13.13 1.35 2.17
CA ASP A 89 12.93 2.59 2.92
C ASP A 89 11.92 3.52 2.23
N ASN A 90 11.38 4.46 3.01
CA ASN A 90 10.37 5.42 2.55
C ASN A 90 10.99 6.76 2.12
N SER A 91 12.26 6.79 1.71
CA SER A 91 12.83 8.05 1.21
C SER A 91 12.20 8.41 -0.15
N PRO A 92 11.90 9.69 -0.42
CA PRO A 92 11.19 10.09 -1.65
C PRO A 92 11.86 9.59 -2.93
N LYS A 93 13.20 9.63 -2.97
CA LYS A 93 14.00 9.13 -4.08
C LYS A 93 13.85 7.61 -4.30
N ASN A 94 13.80 6.82 -3.23
CA ASN A 94 13.67 5.38 -3.34
C ASN A 94 12.24 4.96 -3.69
N VAL A 95 11.23 5.75 -3.28
CA VAL A 95 9.84 5.59 -3.72
C VAL A 95 9.73 5.82 -5.23
N GLU A 96 10.29 6.90 -5.76
CA GLU A 96 10.32 7.18 -7.21
C GLU A 96 11.06 6.08 -7.99
N GLN A 97 12.20 5.64 -7.46
CA GLN A 97 12.97 4.54 -8.05
C GLN A 97 12.18 3.23 -8.04
N TYR A 98 11.44 2.95 -6.96
CA TYR A 98 10.55 1.79 -6.88
C TYR A 98 9.49 1.85 -7.99
N GLU A 99 8.77 2.96 -8.16
CA GLU A 99 7.71 3.08 -9.17
C GLU A 99 8.22 2.81 -10.58
N SER A 100 9.32 3.50 -10.96
CA SER A 100 9.92 3.34 -12.28
C SER A 100 10.49 1.93 -12.53
N THR A 101 11.02 1.29 -11.48
CA THR A 101 11.51 -0.10 -11.55
C THR A 101 10.34 -1.08 -11.66
N MET A 102 9.24 -0.82 -10.96
CA MET A 102 8.07 -1.68 -10.93
C MET A 102 7.41 -1.81 -12.30
N VAL A 103 7.30 -0.71 -13.03
CA VAL A 103 6.78 -0.72 -14.41
C VAL A 103 7.61 -1.67 -15.29
N LYS A 104 8.94 -1.60 -15.19
CA LYS A 104 9.87 -2.47 -15.94
C LYS A 104 9.72 -3.93 -15.52
N VAL A 105 9.63 -4.19 -14.20
CA VAL A 105 9.44 -5.54 -13.64
C VAL A 105 8.13 -6.15 -14.13
N LYS A 106 7.00 -5.43 -14.01
CA LYS A 106 5.68 -5.88 -14.47
C LYS A 106 5.70 -6.25 -15.96
N ASN A 107 6.28 -5.39 -16.79
CA ASN A 107 6.34 -5.62 -18.24
C ASN A 107 7.20 -6.84 -18.61
N LYS A 108 8.38 -6.98 -18.00
CA LYS A 108 9.23 -8.16 -18.23
C LYS A 108 8.57 -9.43 -17.70
N PHE A 109 7.92 -9.36 -16.54
CA PHE A 109 7.24 -10.50 -15.95
C PHE A 109 6.07 -10.99 -16.84
N ARG A 110 5.31 -10.09 -17.47
CA ARG A 110 4.32 -10.48 -18.50
C ARG A 110 4.94 -11.30 -19.64
N ILE A 111 6.12 -10.91 -20.13
CA ILE A 111 6.85 -11.63 -21.17
C ILE A 111 7.29 -13.02 -20.68
N ILE A 112 7.79 -13.11 -19.44
CA ILE A 112 8.17 -14.38 -18.80
C ILE A 112 6.96 -15.32 -18.74
N LEU A 113 5.81 -14.84 -18.26
CA LEU A 113 4.58 -15.63 -18.20
C LEU A 113 4.17 -16.12 -19.58
N LEU A 114 4.13 -15.25 -20.58
CA LEU A 114 3.76 -15.61 -21.96
C LEU A 114 4.73 -16.64 -22.56
N SER A 115 6.04 -16.48 -22.33
CA SER A 115 7.06 -17.41 -22.81
C SER A 115 6.96 -18.77 -22.11
N SER A 116 6.68 -18.78 -20.81
CA SER A 116 6.51 -20.01 -20.02
C SER A 116 5.25 -20.80 -20.42
N GLN A 117 4.14 -20.12 -20.74
CA GLN A 117 2.90 -20.77 -21.17
C GLN A 117 3.05 -21.63 -22.42
N ARG A 118 3.96 -21.26 -23.34
CA ARG A 118 4.24 -22.07 -24.55
C ARG A 118 4.86 -23.43 -24.21
N GLN A 119 5.58 -23.51 -23.10
CA GLN A 119 6.28 -24.72 -22.66
C GLN A 119 5.34 -25.66 -21.91
N PHE A 120 4.41 -25.10 -21.12
CA PHE A 120 3.36 -25.87 -20.44
C PHE A 120 2.14 -26.00 -21.36
N LYS A 121 2.12 -27.01 -22.25
CA LYS A 121 1.00 -27.39 -23.14
C LYS A 121 -0.27 -27.84 -22.40
N ASN A 122 -0.67 -27.16 -21.33
CA ASN A 122 -1.83 -27.50 -20.53
C ASN A 122 -2.99 -26.56 -20.89
N SER A 123 -4.12 -27.19 -21.23
CA SER A 123 -5.42 -26.61 -21.55
C SER A 123 -5.63 -25.15 -21.12
N SER A 124 -6.08 -24.33 -22.06
CA SER A 124 -6.28 -22.87 -22.04
C SER A 124 -6.92 -22.29 -20.77
N GLN A 125 -7.59 -23.10 -19.95
CA GLN A 125 -8.23 -22.68 -18.70
C GLN A 125 -7.23 -22.38 -17.55
N ASN A 126 -6.06 -23.03 -17.51
CA ASN A 126 -5.12 -22.94 -16.38
C ASN A 126 -3.87 -22.09 -16.64
N ALA A 127 -3.86 -21.27 -17.70
CA ALA A 127 -2.75 -20.37 -17.97
C ALA A 127 -2.55 -19.37 -16.82
N LEU A 128 -1.31 -19.24 -16.35
CA LEU A 128 -0.88 -18.25 -15.37
C LEU A 128 -0.67 -16.92 -16.09
N ILE A 129 -1.58 -15.96 -15.89
CA ILE A 129 -1.54 -14.63 -16.50
C ILE A 129 -1.29 -13.60 -15.40
N PHE A 130 -0.68 -12.47 -15.76
CA PHE A 130 -0.32 -11.41 -14.83
C PHE A 130 -1.51 -10.93 -14.00
N GLU A 131 -2.66 -10.75 -14.63
CA GLU A 131 -3.88 -10.24 -14.01
C GLU A 131 -4.37 -11.21 -12.90
N LYS A 132 -4.22 -12.53 -13.08
CA LYS A 132 -4.54 -13.50 -12.03
C LYS A 132 -3.60 -13.35 -10.82
N VAL A 133 -2.30 -13.16 -11.07
CA VAL A 133 -1.31 -12.95 -10.01
C VAL A 133 -1.60 -11.64 -9.26
N GLU A 134 -1.89 -10.58 -9.98
CA GLU A 134 -2.21 -9.28 -9.40
C GLU A 134 -3.51 -9.33 -8.58
N ASN A 135 -4.54 -10.02 -9.08
CA ASN A 135 -5.80 -10.19 -8.34
C ASN A 135 -5.61 -10.97 -7.04
N ILE A 136 -4.79 -12.03 -7.04
CA ILE A 136 -4.45 -12.75 -5.80
C ILE A 136 -3.72 -11.82 -4.83
N CYS A 137 -2.78 -11.01 -5.32
CA CYS A 137 -2.07 -10.04 -4.47
C CYS A 137 -3.01 -8.98 -3.91
N LYS A 138 -4.01 -8.50 -4.69
CA LYS A 138 -5.03 -7.57 -4.21
C LYS A 138 -5.91 -8.20 -3.13
N LEU A 139 -6.36 -9.44 -3.33
CA LEU A 139 -7.15 -10.17 -2.33
C LEU A 139 -6.38 -10.41 -1.02
N LEU A 140 -5.09 -10.77 -1.11
CA LEU A 140 -4.23 -10.98 0.06
C LEU A 140 -3.82 -9.65 0.73
N GLY A 141 -3.61 -8.61 -0.08
CA GLY A 141 -3.25 -7.26 0.37
C GLY A 141 -4.38 -6.53 1.07
N GLY A 142 -5.63 -6.95 0.83
CA GLY A 142 -6.82 -6.28 1.33
C GLY A 142 -6.99 -4.88 0.73
N GLU A 143 -7.97 -4.16 1.25
CA GLU A 143 -8.15 -2.73 0.95
C GLU A 143 -7.30 -1.89 1.89
N ILE A 144 -6.77 -0.77 1.40
CA ILE A 144 -6.13 0.22 2.26
C ILE A 144 -7.25 0.92 3.04
N ARG A 145 -7.22 0.81 4.36
CA ARG A 145 -8.22 1.40 5.24
C ARG A 145 -7.60 2.57 5.99
N GLY A 146 -8.23 3.74 5.88
CA GLY A 146 -8.06 4.83 6.82
C GLY A 146 -8.60 4.44 8.20
N PHE A 147 -8.21 5.18 9.23
CA PHE A 147 -8.68 4.90 10.58
C PHE A 147 -10.20 5.12 10.67
N VAL A 148 -10.95 4.14 11.18
CA VAL A 148 -12.36 4.29 11.55
C VAL A 148 -12.39 4.45 13.06
N ALA A 149 -12.81 5.62 13.55
CA ALA A 149 -13.09 5.80 14.96
C ALA A 149 -14.30 4.94 15.32
N ASP A 150 -14.12 3.96 16.20
CA ASP A 150 -15.24 3.29 16.87
C ASP A 150 -15.87 4.27 17.87
N SER A 151 -16.58 5.28 17.38
CA SER A 151 -17.53 6.07 18.17
C SER A 151 -18.94 5.78 17.65
N SER A 152 -19.60 4.84 18.32
CA SER A 152 -21.05 4.59 18.22
C SER A 152 -21.61 4.35 16.80
N GLY A 153 -21.72 3.07 16.42
CA GLY A 153 -22.89 2.58 15.68
C GLY A 153 -23.31 3.31 14.40
N SER A 154 -22.40 3.57 13.47
CA SER A 154 -22.75 3.76 12.07
C SER A 154 -21.59 3.31 11.20
N SER A 155 -21.78 2.20 10.50
CA SER A 155 -20.86 1.67 9.49
C SER A 155 -20.88 2.54 8.25
N GLU A 156 -20.35 3.75 8.31
CA GLU A 156 -20.04 4.53 7.11
C GLU A 156 -18.55 4.45 6.85
N VAL A 157 -18.22 3.55 5.91
CA VAL A 157 -16.89 3.37 5.35
C VAL A 157 -16.58 4.64 4.56
N THR A 158 -15.75 5.54 5.11
CA THR A 158 -15.11 6.58 4.32
C THR A 158 -14.02 5.93 3.46
N THR A 159 -14.44 5.37 2.33
CA THR A 159 -13.54 5.02 1.24
C THR A 159 -12.88 6.30 0.75
N SER A 160 -11.66 6.58 1.22
CA SER A 160 -10.86 7.65 0.64
C SER A 160 -10.38 7.20 -0.73
N ASP A 161 -11.13 7.60 -1.75
CA ASP A 161 -10.93 7.27 -3.16
C ASP A 161 -9.77 8.07 -3.77
N GLN A 162 -8.58 7.99 -3.15
CA GLN A 162 -7.35 8.60 -3.68
C GLN A 162 -6.48 7.61 -4.48
N MET A 163 -6.99 6.41 -4.77
CA MET A 163 -6.29 5.43 -5.61
C MET A 163 -6.52 5.62 -7.12
N GLN A 164 -7.13 6.73 -7.55
CA GLN A 164 -7.45 6.93 -8.98
C GLN A 164 -6.44 7.77 -9.77
N ASP A 165 -5.41 8.31 -9.12
CA ASP A 165 -4.26 8.93 -9.82
C ASP A 165 -2.95 8.23 -9.42
N TRP A 166 -2.63 7.15 -10.12
CA TRP A 166 -1.26 6.60 -10.24
C TRP A 166 -0.98 6.19 -11.69
#